data_AF-A0A376F5H3-F1
#
_entry.id   AF-A0A376F5H3-F1
#
_cell.length_a   1.000
_cell.length_b   1.000
_cell.length_c   1.000
_cell.angle_alpha   90.00
_cell.angle_beta   90.00
_cell.angle_gamma   90.00
#
_symmetry.space_group_name_H-M   'P 1'
#
loop_
_entity.id
_entity.type
_entity.pdbx_description
1 polymer ?
#
loop_
_entity_poly.entity_id
_entity_poly.type
_entity_poly.pdbx_seq_one_letter_code
_entity_poly.pdbx_strand_id
1 'polypeptide(L)'
;MTLWINGDWVTGEGEERVKTNPVGKEVLWKGHDASAGQVEQACRAARRAFPAWAKQPFAVRQEIVEKFAGLLEANKAELTRIIASETSKPRWEATTEVTAMINKIAISVKAYHTRTGEQRTDMPDGAATLRHRPHGVLAVFGPYNFPGHLPNGHIVPALLAGNTVIFKPSELTPLTGEAVVKLWEQAGLPPGVLNLVQGGRETGQALSALSDIDGLLFTGSAGTGLSAAPPAGRAAGENSGAGDGRQQPADCGRP
;
A
#
# COMPACT_ATOMS: atom_id res chain seq x y z
N MET A 1 -3.56 -17.87 8.97
CA MET A 1 -4.28 -17.12 7.90
C MET A 1 -3.38 -15.98 7.49
N THR A 2 -3.04 -15.88 6.21
CA THR A 2 -1.97 -15.01 5.70
C THR A 2 -2.49 -13.90 4.81
N LEU A 3 -3.72 -14.05 4.32
CA LEU A 3 -4.36 -13.10 3.41
C LEU A 3 -5.52 -12.44 4.14
N TRP A 4 -5.88 -11.23 3.72
CA TRP A 4 -7.08 -10.55 4.17
C TRP A 4 -7.90 -10.15 2.95
N ILE A 5 -9.01 -10.85 2.72
CA ILE A 5 -9.81 -10.71 1.50
C ILE A 5 -11.25 -10.48 1.91
N ASN A 6 -11.84 -9.39 1.42
CA ASN A 6 -13.24 -9.06 1.67
C ASN A 6 -13.60 -8.99 3.18
N GLY A 7 -12.68 -8.47 4.01
CA GLY A 7 -12.89 -8.35 5.45
C GLY A 7 -12.52 -9.59 6.27
N ASP A 8 -12.23 -10.73 5.64
CA ASP A 8 -11.93 -11.98 6.34
C ASP A 8 -10.46 -12.38 6.20
N TRP A 9 -9.89 -12.91 7.29
CA TRP A 9 -8.57 -13.54 7.27
C TRP A 9 -8.68 -14.96 6.69
N VAL A 10 -7.99 -15.21 5.59
CA VAL A 10 -8.01 -16.51 4.89
C VAL A 10 -6.61 -17.12 4.80
N THR A 11 -6.56 -18.45 4.69
CA THR A 11 -5.30 -19.18 4.49
C THR A 11 -4.94 -19.16 3.01
N GLY A 12 -3.69 -18.82 2.69
CA GLY A 12 -3.20 -18.90 1.32
C GLY A 12 -3.22 -20.33 0.76
N GLU A 13 -3.40 -20.45 -0.55
CA GLU A 13 -3.45 -21.70 -1.30
C GLU A 13 -2.21 -21.90 -2.20
N GLY A 14 -1.24 -20.98 -2.13
CA GLY A 14 0.03 -21.07 -2.82
C GLY A 14 1.12 -21.77 -2.01
N GLU A 15 2.37 -21.54 -2.44
CA GLU A 15 3.56 -22.10 -1.78
C GLU A 15 3.64 -21.71 -0.29
N GLU A 16 4.13 -22.63 0.53
CA GLU A 16 4.46 -22.32 1.92
C GLU A 16 5.69 -21.40 1.97
N ARG A 17 5.61 -20.36 2.80
CA ARG A 17 6.64 -19.37 3.01
C ARG A 17 6.96 -19.23 4.49
N VAL A 18 8.25 -19.19 4.78
CA VAL A 18 8.80 -18.90 6.11
C VAL A 18 9.69 -17.68 6.00
N LYS A 19 9.42 -16.67 6.82
CA LYS A 19 10.27 -15.50 6.98
C LYS A 19 10.98 -15.59 8.32
N THR A 20 12.30 -15.55 8.28
CA THR A 20 13.16 -15.53 9.47
C THR A 20 13.80 -14.17 9.65
N ASN A 21 14.18 -13.84 10.89
CA ASN A 21 15.05 -12.71 11.17
C ASN A 21 16.38 -12.91 10.40
N PRO A 22 16.86 -11.91 9.64
CA PRO A 22 18.09 -12.07 8.87
C PRO A 22 19.33 -12.37 9.74
N VAL A 23 19.35 -11.89 10.99
CA VAL A 23 20.45 -12.04 11.94
C VAL A 23 20.27 -13.28 12.83
N GLY A 24 19.24 -13.30 13.68
CA GLY A 24 19.05 -14.34 14.71
C GLY A 24 18.46 -15.65 14.18
N LYS A 25 18.00 -15.66 12.92
CA LYS A 25 17.37 -16.81 12.24
C LYS A 25 16.08 -17.32 12.89
N GLU A 26 15.55 -16.65 13.91
CA GLU A 26 14.24 -16.99 14.48
C GLU A 26 13.14 -16.80 13.42
N VAL A 27 12.14 -17.66 13.45
CA VAL A 27 10.97 -17.54 12.56
C VAL A 27 10.12 -16.36 13.03
N LEU A 28 9.95 -15.37 12.15
CA LEU A 28 9.14 -14.19 12.39
C LEU A 28 7.73 -14.35 11.84
N TRP A 29 7.59 -15.01 10.70
CA TRP A 29 6.31 -15.21 10.03
C TRP A 29 6.29 -16.51 9.24
N LYS A 30 5.14 -17.17 9.20
CA LYS A 30 4.92 -18.41 8.46
C LYS A 30 3.50 -18.46 7.91
N GLY A 31 3.37 -18.88 6.66
CA GLY A 31 2.10 -19.33 6.10
C GLY A 31 2.18 -19.48 4.59
N HIS A 32 1.07 -19.30 3.88
CA HIS A 32 1.00 -19.57 2.44
C HIS A 32 0.82 -18.31 1.62
N ASP A 33 1.45 -18.30 0.45
CA ASP A 33 1.26 -17.29 -0.58
C ASP A 33 -0.18 -17.36 -1.13
N ALA A 34 -0.66 -16.27 -1.73
CA ALA A 34 -1.91 -16.26 -2.45
C ALA A 34 -1.75 -16.97 -3.81
N SER A 35 -2.64 -17.92 -4.08
CA SER A 35 -2.78 -18.52 -5.41
C SER A 35 -3.32 -17.48 -6.41
N ALA A 36 -3.21 -17.77 -7.71
CA ALA A 36 -3.82 -16.91 -8.74
C ALA A 36 -5.34 -16.75 -8.53
N GLY A 37 -6.03 -17.81 -8.13
CA GLY A 37 -7.47 -17.77 -7.82
C GLY A 37 -7.81 -16.85 -6.64
N GLN A 38 -6.95 -16.83 -5.62
CA GLN A 38 -7.12 -15.92 -4.46
C GLN A 38 -6.78 -14.47 -4.81
N VAL A 39 -5.82 -14.23 -5.71
CA VAL A 39 -5.55 -12.90 -6.26
C VAL A 39 -6.76 -12.36 -7.04
N GLU A 40 -7.39 -13.19 -7.88
CA GLU A 40 -8.64 -12.82 -8.54
C GLU A 40 -9.79 -12.59 -7.54
N GLN A 41 -9.88 -13.40 -6.49
CA GLN A 41 -10.88 -13.23 -5.44
C GLN A 41 -10.74 -11.87 -4.75
N ALA A 42 -9.52 -11.46 -4.42
CA ALA A 42 -9.21 -10.14 -3.88
C ALA A 42 -9.61 -9.02 -4.86
N CYS A 43 -9.33 -9.19 -6.15
CA CYS A 43 -9.74 -8.21 -7.17
C CYS A 43 -11.26 -8.10 -7.31
N ARG A 44 -11.98 -9.23 -7.35
CA ARG A 44 -13.45 -9.24 -7.38
C ARG A 44 -14.03 -8.58 -6.11
N ALA A 45 -13.42 -8.80 -4.95
CA ALA A 45 -13.84 -8.14 -3.70
C ALA A 45 -13.65 -6.62 -3.76
N ALA A 46 -12.46 -6.16 -4.16
CA ALA A 46 -12.17 -4.74 -4.36
C ALA A 46 -13.14 -4.09 -5.35
N ARG A 47 -13.36 -4.72 -6.50
CA ARG A 47 -14.27 -4.23 -7.53
C ARG A 47 -15.72 -4.12 -7.02
N ARG A 48 -16.20 -5.08 -6.22
CA ARG A 48 -17.53 -5.02 -5.61
C ARG A 48 -17.65 -3.91 -4.57
N ALA A 49 -16.61 -3.67 -3.77
CA ALA A 49 -16.61 -2.64 -2.74
C ALA A 49 -16.53 -1.20 -3.33
N PHE A 50 -15.88 -1.05 -4.49
CA PHE A 50 -15.56 0.25 -5.08
C PHE A 50 -16.75 1.21 -5.25
N PRO A 51 -17.91 0.83 -5.83
CA PRO A 51 -19.00 1.77 -6.06
C PRO A 51 -19.57 2.38 -4.77
N ALA A 52 -19.67 1.59 -3.71
CA ALA A 52 -20.15 2.07 -2.42
C ALA A 52 -19.10 2.95 -1.73
N TRP A 53 -17.82 2.56 -1.79
CA TRP A 53 -16.71 3.31 -1.21
C TRP A 53 -16.47 4.66 -1.89
N ALA A 54 -16.46 4.69 -3.22
CA ALA A 54 -16.28 5.91 -4.01
C ALA A 54 -17.39 6.94 -3.81
N LYS A 55 -18.61 6.48 -3.48
CA LYS A 55 -19.77 7.34 -3.19
C LYS A 55 -19.77 7.89 -1.77
N GLN A 56 -18.94 7.38 -0.86
CA GLN A 56 -18.84 7.94 0.49
C GLN A 56 -18.41 9.41 0.43
N PRO A 57 -18.92 10.27 1.32
CA PRO A 57 -18.36 11.61 1.49
C PRO A 57 -16.87 11.53 1.83
N PHE A 58 -16.09 12.54 1.41
CA PHE A 58 -14.67 12.59 1.74
C PHE A 58 -14.42 12.51 3.25
N ALA A 59 -15.25 13.19 4.05
CA ALA A 59 -15.16 13.19 5.52
C ALA A 59 -15.23 11.77 6.12
N VAL A 60 -16.11 10.90 5.61
CA VAL A 60 -16.22 9.51 6.10
C VAL A 60 -14.95 8.72 5.80
N ARG A 61 -14.35 8.93 4.62
CA ARG A 61 -13.07 8.28 4.29
C ARG A 61 -11.91 8.87 5.11
N GLN A 62 -11.95 10.18 5.38
CA GLN A 62 -10.97 10.88 6.21
C GLN A 62 -10.98 10.35 7.64
N GLU A 63 -12.15 10.20 8.26
CA GLU A 63 -12.30 9.67 9.63
C GLU A 63 -11.64 8.29 9.79
N ILE A 64 -11.79 7.41 8.79
CA ILE A 64 -11.17 6.07 8.80
C ILE A 64 -9.64 6.17 8.74
N VAL A 65 -9.08 7.00 7.85
CA VAL A 65 -7.62 7.14 7.76
C VAL A 65 -7.01 7.85 8.98
N GLU A 66 -7.75 8.77 9.61
CA GLU A 66 -7.33 9.43 10.86
C GLU A 66 -7.38 8.46 12.05
N LYS A 67 -8.40 7.60 12.11
CA LYS A 67 -8.44 6.50 13.09
C LYS A 67 -7.26 5.54 12.89
N PHE A 68 -6.91 5.22 11.64
CA PHE A 68 -5.71 4.46 11.33
C PHE A 68 -4.42 5.16 11.81
N ALA A 69 -4.30 6.49 11.68
CA ALA A 69 -3.17 7.24 12.23
C ALA A 69 -3.08 7.12 13.76
N GLY A 70 -4.22 7.20 14.46
CA GLY A 70 -4.28 6.98 15.91
C GLY A 70 -3.85 5.56 16.31
N LEU A 71 -4.25 4.56 15.52
CA LEU A 71 -3.85 3.15 15.72
C LEU A 71 -2.35 2.93 15.45
N LEU A 72 -1.78 3.60 14.45
CA LEU A 72 -0.34 3.59 14.21
C LEU A 72 0.43 4.17 15.41
N GLU A 73 -0.02 5.30 15.96
CA GLU A 73 0.61 5.91 17.14
C GLU A 73 0.50 4.99 18.37
N ALA A 74 -0.69 4.44 18.62
CA ALA A 74 -0.92 3.51 19.73
C ALA A 74 -0.08 2.22 19.63
N ASN A 75 0.21 1.75 18.41
CA ASN A 75 0.98 0.53 18.16
C ASN A 75 2.42 0.81 17.70
N LYS A 76 2.91 2.04 17.86
CA LYS A 76 4.20 2.48 17.32
C LYS A 76 5.37 1.62 17.76
N ALA A 77 5.46 1.33 19.06
CA ALA A 77 6.54 0.52 19.61
C ALA A 77 6.56 -0.90 19.02
N GLU A 78 5.39 -1.51 18.83
CA GLU A 78 5.27 -2.86 18.28
C GLU A 78 5.59 -2.88 16.79
N LEU A 79 5.07 -1.93 16.02
CA LEU A 79 5.43 -1.80 14.60
C LEU A 79 6.92 -1.54 14.40
N THR A 80 7.54 -0.70 15.22
CA THR A 80 9.00 -0.49 15.23
C THR A 80 9.74 -1.81 15.46
N ARG A 81 9.30 -2.61 16.43
CA ARG A 81 9.89 -3.93 16.72
C ARG A 81 9.78 -4.87 15.52
N ILE A 82 8.59 -4.94 14.91
CA ILE A 82 8.32 -5.77 13.73
C ILE A 82 9.24 -5.36 12.59
N ILE A 83 9.22 -4.08 12.17
CA ILE A 83 10.02 -3.58 11.04
C ILE A 83 11.51 -3.83 11.28
N ALA A 84 12.02 -3.48 12.47
CA ALA A 84 13.43 -3.68 12.80
C ALA A 84 13.85 -5.16 12.74
N SER A 85 13.02 -6.06 13.30
CA SER A 85 13.32 -7.51 13.28
C SER A 85 13.27 -8.11 11.87
N GLU A 86 12.36 -7.63 11.04
CA GLU A 86 12.09 -8.22 9.73
C GLU A 86 13.09 -7.75 8.66
N THR A 87 13.55 -6.49 8.78
CA THR A 87 14.43 -5.82 7.80
C THR A 87 15.88 -5.68 8.28
N SER A 88 16.17 -5.99 9.54
CA SER A 88 17.44 -5.68 10.22
C SER A 88 17.76 -4.18 10.33
N LYS A 89 16.78 -3.29 10.11
CA LYS A 89 16.96 -1.86 10.35
C LYS A 89 17.22 -1.58 11.84
N PRO A 90 18.11 -0.64 12.18
CA PRO A 90 18.20 -0.12 13.53
C PRO A 90 16.83 0.36 14.05
N ARG A 91 16.52 0.07 15.32
CA ARG A 91 15.22 0.43 15.91
C ARG A 91 14.88 1.91 15.77
N TRP A 92 15.86 2.80 15.93
CA TRP A 92 15.64 4.24 15.77
C TRP A 92 15.20 4.62 14.35
N GLU A 93 15.70 3.93 13.32
CA GLU A 93 15.29 4.13 11.93
C GLU A 93 13.91 3.50 11.67
N ALA A 94 13.62 2.35 12.25
CA ALA A 94 12.27 1.78 12.20
C ALA A 94 11.24 2.69 12.90
N THR A 95 11.61 3.38 13.98
CA THR A 95 10.74 4.38 14.65
C THR A 95 10.47 5.59 13.75
N THR A 96 11.47 6.07 13.01
CA THR A 96 11.28 7.20 12.09
C THR A 96 10.37 6.79 10.93
N GLU A 97 10.45 5.55 10.46
CA GLU A 97 9.53 5.00 9.45
C GLU A 97 8.07 5.03 9.92
N VAL A 98 7.78 4.51 11.12
CA VAL A 98 6.41 4.53 11.67
C VAL A 98 5.92 5.97 11.88
N THR A 99 6.79 6.85 12.36
CA THR A 99 6.45 8.28 12.50
C THR A 99 6.12 8.91 11.14
N ALA A 100 6.85 8.56 10.09
CA ALA A 100 6.58 9.02 8.74
C ALA A 100 5.26 8.45 8.18
N MET A 101 4.89 7.23 8.55
CA MET A 101 3.57 6.67 8.24
C MET A 101 2.45 7.51 8.86
N ILE A 102 2.57 7.88 10.14
CA ILE A 102 1.57 8.68 10.87
C ILE A 102 1.44 10.07 10.24
N ASN A 103 2.57 10.75 10.02
CA ASN A 103 2.59 12.09 9.45
C ASN A 103 2.06 12.13 8.00
N LYS A 104 2.13 11.01 7.26
CA LYS A 104 1.60 10.91 5.89
C LYS A 104 0.11 11.24 5.84
N ILE A 105 -0.68 10.85 6.85
CA ILE A 105 -2.15 11.03 6.83
C ILE A 105 -2.52 12.51 6.69
N ALA A 106 -2.02 13.37 7.58
CA ALA A 106 -2.32 14.80 7.57
C ALA A 106 -1.84 15.48 6.27
N ILE A 107 -0.66 15.10 5.78
CA ILE A 107 -0.12 15.62 4.52
C ILE A 107 -0.98 15.19 3.33
N SER A 108 -1.44 13.94 3.28
CA SER A 108 -2.28 13.42 2.21
C SER A 108 -3.69 14.05 2.20
N VAL A 109 -4.29 14.32 3.37
CA VAL A 109 -5.56 15.06 3.47
C VAL A 109 -5.40 16.47 2.89
N LYS A 110 -4.36 17.20 3.31
CA LYS A 110 -4.06 18.53 2.75
C LYS A 110 -3.82 18.47 1.24
N ALA A 111 -3.02 17.52 0.79
CA ALA A 111 -2.71 17.34 -0.63
C ALA A 111 -3.96 17.04 -1.46
N TYR A 112 -4.89 16.24 -0.96
CA TYR A 112 -6.16 15.95 -1.63
C TYR A 112 -6.94 17.25 -1.92
N HIS A 113 -7.12 18.11 -0.92
CA HIS A 113 -7.86 19.36 -1.11
C HIS A 113 -7.13 20.35 -2.02
N THR A 114 -5.80 20.44 -1.92
CA THR A 114 -5.02 21.38 -2.73
C THR A 114 -4.89 20.95 -4.20
N ARG A 115 -4.78 19.64 -4.47
CA ARG A 115 -4.43 19.13 -5.80
C ARG A 115 -5.59 18.49 -6.54
N THR A 116 -6.50 17.85 -5.81
CA THR A 116 -7.59 17.04 -6.37
C THR A 116 -8.94 17.33 -5.70
N GLY A 117 -9.11 18.53 -5.15
CA GLY A 117 -10.34 18.96 -4.51
C GLY A 117 -11.46 19.25 -5.50
N GLU A 118 -12.49 19.92 -4.99
CA GLU A 118 -13.58 20.47 -5.80
C GLU A 118 -13.42 21.99 -5.90
N GLN A 119 -13.61 22.53 -7.10
CA GLN A 119 -13.61 23.97 -7.35
C GLN A 119 -14.85 24.34 -8.14
N ARG A 120 -15.45 25.48 -7.79
CA ARG A 120 -16.56 26.08 -8.52
C ARG A 120 -16.23 27.53 -8.83
N THR A 121 -16.43 27.93 -10.08
CA THR A 121 -16.23 29.28 -10.56
C THR A 121 -17.51 29.74 -11.23
N ASP A 122 -18.13 30.80 -10.72
CA ASP A 122 -19.33 31.37 -11.33
C ASP A 122 -18.95 32.08 -12.64
N MET A 123 -19.81 31.94 -13.66
CA MET A 123 -19.63 32.47 -15.01
C MET A 123 -20.92 33.15 -15.49
N PRO A 124 -20.88 34.02 -16.51
CA PRO A 124 -22.07 34.73 -16.99
C PRO A 124 -23.27 33.83 -17.32
N ASP A 125 -23.02 32.63 -17.86
CA ASP A 125 -24.06 31.67 -18.27
C ASP A 125 -24.25 30.50 -17.27
N GLY A 126 -23.70 30.59 -16.05
CA GLY A 126 -23.84 29.55 -15.02
C GLY A 126 -22.62 29.40 -14.11
N ALA A 127 -22.10 28.17 -13.96
CA ALA A 127 -20.90 27.91 -13.17
C ALA A 127 -20.08 26.76 -13.75
N ALA A 128 -18.76 26.94 -13.81
CA ALA A 128 -17.82 25.85 -14.07
C ALA A 128 -17.54 25.09 -12.76
N THR A 129 -17.62 23.76 -12.79
CA THR A 129 -17.32 22.90 -11.63
C THR A 129 -16.25 21.88 -11.99
N LEU A 130 -15.12 21.90 -11.29
CA LEU A 130 -14.06 20.91 -11.38
C LEU A 130 -14.17 19.93 -10.22
N ARG A 131 -14.18 18.64 -10.53
CA ARG A 131 -14.16 17.55 -9.55
C ARG A 131 -13.23 16.45 -10.03
N HIS A 132 -12.58 15.81 -9.07
CA HIS A 132 -11.75 14.64 -9.31
C HIS A 132 -12.52 13.37 -8.91
N ARG A 133 -12.20 12.25 -9.55
CA ARG A 133 -12.85 10.95 -9.33
C ARG A 133 -11.79 9.86 -9.16
N PRO A 134 -12.03 8.87 -8.29
CA PRO A 134 -11.14 7.72 -8.18
C PRO A 134 -11.12 6.91 -9.48
N HIS A 135 -10.02 6.21 -9.71
CA HIS A 135 -9.84 5.32 -10.85
C HIS A 135 -10.62 4.01 -10.66
N GLY A 136 -10.55 3.42 -9.46
CA GLY A 136 -11.22 2.17 -9.12
C GLY A 136 -10.37 1.24 -8.26
N VAL A 137 -10.01 0.07 -8.79
CA VAL A 137 -9.19 -0.94 -8.12
C VAL A 137 -7.71 -0.70 -8.44
N LEU A 138 -6.92 -0.40 -7.41
CA LEU A 138 -5.49 -0.17 -7.54
C LEU A 138 -4.69 -1.32 -6.91
N ALA A 139 -3.73 -1.87 -7.66
CA ALA A 139 -2.75 -2.79 -7.12
C ALA A 139 -1.56 -2.00 -6.54
N VAL A 140 -1.21 -2.25 -5.28
CA VAL A 140 -0.06 -1.63 -4.61
C VAL A 140 1.00 -2.70 -4.34
N PHE A 141 2.19 -2.52 -4.91
CA PHE A 141 3.34 -3.38 -4.70
C PHE A 141 4.29 -2.72 -3.72
N GLY A 142 4.42 -3.31 -2.52
CA GLY A 142 5.26 -2.78 -1.46
C GLY A 142 6.71 -3.26 -1.55
N PRO A 143 7.70 -2.37 -1.37
CA PRO A 143 9.10 -2.75 -1.30
C PRO A 143 9.47 -3.26 0.10
N TYR A 144 10.66 -3.85 0.22
CA TYR A 144 11.19 -4.34 1.49
C TYR A 144 11.96 -3.29 2.30
N ASN A 145 12.41 -2.19 1.68
CA ASN A 145 13.32 -1.23 2.30
C ASN A 145 12.59 -0.24 3.23
N PHE A 146 11.34 0.13 2.93
CA PHE A 146 10.45 0.86 3.85
C PHE A 146 9.07 0.22 3.77
N PRO A 147 8.93 -1.00 4.35
CA PRO A 147 7.78 -1.87 4.13
C PRO A 147 6.47 -1.36 4.72
N GLY A 148 6.53 -0.40 5.65
CA GLY A 148 5.35 0.32 6.14
C GLY A 148 5.15 1.63 5.39
N HIS A 149 6.18 2.48 5.34
CA HIS A 149 6.01 3.85 4.86
C HIS A 149 5.72 3.99 3.36
N LEU A 150 6.46 3.27 2.50
CA LEU A 150 6.29 3.43 1.05
C LEU A 150 4.93 2.88 0.57
N PRO A 151 4.46 1.69 1.00
CA PRO A 151 3.10 1.26 0.69
C PRO A 151 2.04 2.21 1.25
N ASN A 152 2.23 2.71 2.47
CA ASN A 152 1.31 3.67 3.08
C ASN A 152 1.22 4.99 2.28
N GLY A 153 2.32 5.40 1.65
CA GLY A 153 2.39 6.53 0.71
C GLY A 153 1.47 6.39 -0.49
N HIS A 154 1.16 5.17 -0.93
CA HIS A 154 0.20 4.88 -2.00
C HIS A 154 -1.21 4.61 -1.47
N ILE A 155 -1.32 3.79 -0.42
CA ILE A 155 -2.59 3.32 0.12
C ILE A 155 -3.43 4.48 0.67
N VAL A 156 -2.84 5.34 1.51
CA VAL A 156 -3.57 6.46 2.15
C VAL A 156 -4.21 7.41 1.12
N PRO A 157 -3.46 7.99 0.16
CA PRO A 157 -4.08 8.86 -0.84
C PRO A 157 -5.04 8.11 -1.77
N ALA A 158 -4.78 6.85 -2.11
CA ALA A 158 -5.70 6.04 -2.91
C ALA A 158 -7.07 5.88 -2.22
N LEU A 159 -7.06 5.51 -0.94
CA LEU A 159 -8.28 5.36 -0.13
C LEU A 159 -9.00 6.70 0.07
N LEU A 160 -8.28 7.78 0.39
CA LEU A 160 -8.84 9.13 0.51
C LEU A 160 -9.54 9.59 -0.78
N ALA A 161 -8.97 9.28 -1.94
CA ALA A 161 -9.57 9.58 -3.23
C ALA A 161 -10.80 8.72 -3.57
N GLY A 162 -11.02 7.62 -2.84
CA GLY A 162 -12.15 6.70 -3.02
C GLY A 162 -11.83 5.46 -3.87
N ASN A 163 -10.55 5.15 -4.10
CA ASN A 163 -10.14 3.89 -4.71
C ASN A 163 -10.22 2.75 -3.69
N THR A 164 -10.33 1.53 -4.20
CA THR A 164 -10.11 0.30 -3.42
C THR A 164 -8.74 -0.27 -3.78
N VAL A 165 -8.11 -1.00 -2.85
CA VAL A 165 -6.72 -1.41 -2.97
C VAL A 165 -6.56 -2.92 -2.82
N ILE A 166 -5.69 -3.50 -3.65
CA ILE A 166 -5.10 -4.82 -3.43
C ILE A 166 -3.63 -4.59 -3.10
N PHE A 167 -3.27 -4.79 -1.84
CA PHE A 167 -1.91 -4.63 -1.36
C PHE A 167 -1.17 -5.97 -1.42
N LYS A 168 -0.06 -5.98 -2.15
CA LYS A 168 0.91 -7.06 -2.21
C LYS A 168 2.24 -6.57 -1.63
N PRO A 169 2.53 -6.81 -0.34
CA PRO A 169 3.83 -6.46 0.24
C PRO A 169 4.94 -7.31 -0.40
N SER A 170 6.19 -6.90 -0.19
CA SER A 170 7.32 -7.76 -0.52
C SER A 170 7.27 -9.04 0.32
N GLU A 171 7.60 -10.16 -0.31
CA GLU A 171 7.84 -11.46 0.31
C GLU A 171 8.97 -11.44 1.35
N LEU A 172 9.79 -10.40 1.37
CA LEU A 172 10.83 -10.19 2.38
C LEU A 172 10.31 -9.47 3.63
N THR A 173 9.14 -8.84 3.56
CA THR A 173 8.51 -8.12 4.67
C THR A 173 7.00 -8.44 4.86
N PRO A 174 6.59 -9.72 4.84
CA PRO A 174 5.19 -10.11 4.95
C PRO A 174 4.58 -9.78 6.33
N LEU A 175 5.35 -9.87 7.42
CA LEU A 175 4.88 -9.59 8.78
C LEU A 175 4.51 -8.12 8.94
N THR A 176 5.35 -7.20 8.42
CA THR A 176 5.03 -5.78 8.42
C THR A 176 3.74 -5.50 7.64
N GLY A 177 3.61 -6.09 6.45
CA GLY A 177 2.41 -5.93 5.63
C GLY A 177 1.14 -6.41 6.35
N GLU A 178 1.21 -7.58 7.00
CA GLU A 178 0.12 -8.12 7.80
C GLU A 178 -0.25 -7.22 9.00
N ALA A 179 0.77 -6.77 9.75
CA ALA A 179 0.56 -5.93 10.93
C ALA A 179 -0.11 -4.60 10.57
N VAL A 180 0.30 -3.98 9.47
CA VAL A 180 -0.34 -2.74 8.97
C VAL A 180 -1.80 -2.99 8.56
N VAL A 181 -2.09 -4.11 7.91
CA VAL A 181 -3.47 -4.45 7.50
C VAL A 181 -4.38 -4.75 8.70
N LYS A 182 -3.86 -5.35 9.77
CA LYS A 182 -4.60 -5.51 11.03
C LYS A 182 -5.00 -4.17 11.66
N LEU A 183 -4.18 -3.13 11.51
CA LEU A 183 -4.54 -1.79 11.97
C LEU A 183 -5.59 -1.14 11.07
N TRP A 184 -5.54 -1.39 9.77
CA TRP A 184 -6.58 -0.97 8.82
C TRP A 184 -7.94 -1.65 9.09
N GLU A 185 -7.92 -2.93 9.43
CA GLU A 185 -9.09 -3.68 9.91
C GLU A 185 -9.68 -3.02 11.17
N GLN A 186 -8.86 -2.77 12.19
CA GLN A 186 -9.28 -2.08 13.42
C GLN A 186 -9.78 -0.65 13.17
N ALA A 187 -9.25 0.03 12.15
CA ALA A 187 -9.73 1.35 11.74
C ALA A 187 -11.18 1.31 11.22
N GLY A 188 -11.68 0.14 10.82
CA GLY A 188 -13.06 -0.06 10.38
C GLY A 188 -13.23 0.14 8.87
N LEU A 189 -12.20 -0.22 8.09
CA LEU A 189 -12.36 -0.25 6.63
C LEU A 189 -13.48 -1.22 6.22
N PRO A 190 -14.39 -0.81 5.32
CA PRO A 190 -15.41 -1.72 4.84
C PRO A 190 -14.80 -2.95 4.13
N PRO A 191 -15.46 -4.11 4.22
CA PRO A 191 -15.04 -5.33 3.52
C PRO A 191 -14.69 -5.08 2.05
N GLY A 192 -13.50 -5.50 1.65
CA GLY A 192 -13.01 -5.43 0.27
C GLY A 192 -12.41 -4.09 -0.15
N VAL A 193 -12.53 -3.03 0.65
CA VAL A 193 -11.93 -1.72 0.30
C VAL A 193 -10.41 -1.78 0.27
N LEU A 194 -9.81 -2.55 1.17
CA LEU A 194 -8.42 -2.98 1.10
C LEU A 194 -8.42 -4.51 1.16
N ASN A 195 -7.49 -5.14 0.44
CA ASN A 195 -7.25 -6.58 0.48
C ASN A 195 -5.74 -6.80 0.55
N LEU A 196 -5.30 -7.80 1.32
CA LEU A 196 -3.91 -8.22 1.44
C LEU A 196 -3.70 -9.55 0.72
N VAL A 197 -2.81 -9.56 -0.26
CA VAL A 197 -2.34 -10.80 -0.91
C VAL A 197 -0.84 -10.97 -0.69
N GLN A 198 -0.48 -11.86 0.24
CA GLN A 198 0.91 -12.21 0.48
C GLN A 198 1.44 -13.06 -0.67
N GLY A 199 2.72 -12.88 -0.99
CA GLY A 199 3.45 -13.88 -1.75
C GLY A 199 4.63 -13.34 -2.53
N GLY A 200 5.31 -14.20 -3.28
CA GLY A 200 6.49 -13.86 -4.07
C GLY A 200 6.18 -13.43 -5.49
N ARG A 201 7.08 -13.80 -6.40
CA ARG A 201 7.00 -13.50 -7.83
C ARG A 201 5.68 -13.93 -8.46
N GLU A 202 5.19 -15.13 -8.17
CA GLU A 202 4.01 -15.71 -8.84
C GLU A 202 2.72 -14.96 -8.49
N THR A 203 2.49 -14.70 -7.19
CA THR A 203 1.39 -13.83 -6.73
C THR A 203 1.48 -12.44 -7.36
N GLY A 204 2.69 -11.89 -7.46
CA GLY A 204 2.92 -10.58 -8.09
C GLY A 204 2.55 -10.57 -9.57
N GLN A 205 2.97 -11.60 -10.33
CA GLN A 205 2.65 -11.76 -11.74
C GLN A 205 1.15 -11.96 -11.98
N ALA A 206 0.50 -12.78 -11.15
CA ALA A 206 -0.95 -12.97 -11.20
C ALA A 206 -1.68 -11.63 -11.00
N LEU A 207 -1.24 -10.82 -10.02
CA LEU A 207 -1.84 -9.51 -9.74
C LEU A 207 -1.63 -8.51 -10.87
N SER A 208 -0.41 -8.41 -11.43
CA SER A 208 -0.11 -7.48 -12.52
C SER A 208 -0.77 -7.87 -13.83
N ALA A 209 -1.10 -9.15 -14.03
CA ALA A 209 -1.75 -9.66 -15.24
C ALA A 209 -3.28 -9.47 -15.25
N LEU A 210 -3.89 -9.04 -14.13
CA LEU A 210 -5.33 -8.84 -14.07
C LEU A 210 -5.78 -7.71 -15.01
N SER A 211 -6.75 -7.99 -15.88
CA SER A 211 -7.41 -6.97 -16.71
C SER A 211 -8.27 -6.00 -15.90
N ASP A 212 -8.69 -6.42 -14.71
CA ASP A 212 -9.73 -5.79 -13.90
C ASP A 212 -9.18 -4.81 -12.85
N ILE A 213 -7.86 -4.56 -12.84
CA ILE A 213 -7.28 -3.43 -12.10
C ILE A 213 -7.24 -2.17 -12.98
N ASP A 214 -7.52 -1.02 -12.37
CA ASP A 214 -7.55 0.29 -13.04
C ASP A 214 -6.21 1.02 -12.96
N GLY A 215 -5.33 0.57 -12.05
CA GLY A 215 -3.98 1.08 -11.95
C GLY A 215 -3.05 0.22 -11.11
N LEU A 216 -1.76 0.32 -11.40
CA LEU A 216 -0.70 -0.33 -10.64
C LEU A 216 0.25 0.72 -10.09
N LEU A 217 0.40 0.72 -8.77
CA LEU A 217 1.29 1.58 -7.99
C LEU A 217 2.45 0.74 -7.50
N PHE A 218 3.64 1.02 -8.03
CA PHE A 218 4.84 0.23 -7.77
C PHE A 218 5.91 1.07 -7.10
N THR A 219 6.56 0.46 -6.10
CA THR A 219 7.82 0.96 -5.56
C THR A 219 8.76 -0.24 -5.39
N GLY A 220 9.91 -0.19 -6.05
CA GLY A 220 10.86 -1.29 -6.11
C GLY A 220 11.95 -1.05 -7.16
N SER A 221 12.63 -2.11 -7.61
CA SER A 221 13.71 -1.98 -8.60
C SER A 221 13.19 -1.60 -9.99
N ALA A 222 13.99 -0.86 -10.76
CA ALA A 222 13.63 -0.44 -12.12
C ALA A 222 13.37 -1.64 -13.05
N GLY A 223 14.16 -2.72 -12.93
CA GLY A 223 13.98 -3.94 -13.73
C GLY A 223 12.65 -4.65 -13.44
N THR A 224 12.27 -4.76 -12.17
CA THR A 224 10.95 -5.29 -11.79
C THR A 224 9.83 -4.34 -12.23
N GLY A 225 10.00 -3.03 -12.08
CA GLY A 225 9.01 -2.04 -12.50
C GLY A 225 8.69 -2.09 -14.00
N LEU A 226 9.70 -2.26 -14.86
CA LEU A 226 9.53 -2.43 -16.30
C LEU A 226 8.77 -3.72 -16.64
N SER A 227 9.02 -4.80 -15.90
CA SER A 227 8.41 -6.11 -16.13
C SER A 227 6.97 -6.20 -15.59
N ALA A 228 6.65 -5.41 -14.57
CA ALA A 228 5.34 -5.35 -13.94
C ALA A 228 4.38 -4.34 -14.60
N ALA A 229 4.88 -3.51 -15.53
CA ALA A 229 4.09 -2.45 -16.13
C ALA A 229 2.95 -3.02 -16.99
N PRO A 230 1.68 -2.67 -16.71
CA PRO A 230 0.57 -3.01 -17.60
C PRO A 230 0.70 -2.25 -18.94
N PRO A 231 -0.09 -2.61 -19.97
CA PRO A 231 -0.16 -1.86 -21.23
C PRO A 231 -0.38 -0.35 -20.98
N ALA A 232 0.16 0.49 -21.86
CA ALA A 232 0.20 1.95 -21.70
C ALA A 232 -1.17 2.55 -21.25
N GLY A 233 -1.15 3.39 -20.22
CA GLY A 233 -2.33 4.09 -19.68
C GLY A 233 -2.80 3.68 -18.27
N ARG A 234 -2.18 2.67 -17.64
CA ARG A 234 -2.57 2.16 -16.30
C ARG A 234 -1.44 2.16 -15.25
N ALA A 235 -0.27 2.67 -15.58
CA ALA A 235 0.89 2.65 -14.68
C ALA A 235 1.18 4.04 -14.09
N ALA A 236 1.28 4.14 -12.77
CA ALA A 236 1.87 5.29 -12.08
C ALA A 236 2.91 4.75 -11.09
N GLY A 237 4.20 5.01 -11.35
CA GLY A 237 5.30 4.51 -10.53
C GLY A 237 6.19 5.65 -10.05
N GLU A 238 6.56 5.62 -8.76
CA GLU A 238 7.70 6.38 -8.25
C GLU A 238 8.91 5.45 -8.19
N ASN A 239 9.96 5.78 -8.95
CA ASN A 239 11.22 5.06 -8.91
C ASN A 239 12.00 5.54 -7.67
N SER A 240 11.81 4.88 -6.52
CA SER A 240 12.69 5.11 -5.37
C SER A 240 14.04 4.42 -5.65
N GLY A 241 14.96 5.16 -6.26
CA GLY A 241 16.32 4.73 -6.61
C GLY A 241 17.22 4.47 -5.40
N ALA A 242 16.80 3.66 -4.44
CA ALA A 242 17.63 3.20 -3.32
C ALA A 242 18.38 1.88 -3.63
N GLY A 243 18.46 1.48 -4.89
CA GLY A 243 19.14 0.24 -5.29
C GLY A 243 19.38 0.08 -6.80
N ASP A 244 19.36 1.16 -7.59
CA ASP A 244 20.03 1.10 -8.89
C ASP A 244 21.51 1.34 -8.59
N GLY A 245 22.37 0.37 -8.88
CA GLY A 245 23.83 0.47 -8.77
C GLY A 245 24.45 1.50 -9.73
N ARG A 246 23.72 2.55 -10.11
CA ARG A 246 24.33 3.79 -10.58
C ARG A 246 24.90 4.50 -9.37
N GLN A 247 26.21 4.35 -9.21
CA GLN A 247 27.05 5.24 -8.42
C GLN A 247 26.56 6.68 -8.63
N GLN A 248 25.85 7.24 -7.66
CA GLN A 248 25.88 8.67 -7.47
C GLN A 248 27.34 8.99 -7.15
N PRO A 249 28.05 9.79 -7.96
CA PRO A 249 29.39 10.18 -7.59
C PRO A 249 29.30 10.93 -6.27
N ALA A 250 29.90 10.37 -5.22
CA ALA A 250 30.14 11.09 -3.99
C ALA A 250 31.10 12.22 -4.33
N ASP A 251 30.58 13.45 -4.37
CA ASP A 251 31.39 14.65 -4.48
C ASP A 251 32.18 14.81 -3.17
N CYS A 252 33.34 14.15 -3.10
CA CYS A 252 34.33 14.34 -2.05
C CYS A 252 35.06 15.67 -2.30
N GLY A 253 34.34 16.77 -2.13
CA GLY A 253 34.93 18.09 -1.97
C GLY A 253 35.36 18.32 -0.51
N ARG A 254 36.65 18.15 -0.23
CA ARG A 254 37.37 18.84 0.86
C ARG A 254 38.76 19.19 0.35
N PRO A 255 39.40 20.26 0.87
CA PRO A 255 39.06 21.03 2.07
C PRO A 255 38.30 22.34 1.81
#